data_AF-A0AAD5HCB5-F1
#
_entry.id   AF-A0AAD5HCB5-F1
#
_cell.length_a   1.000
_cell.length_b   1.000
_cell.length_c   1.000
_cell.angle_alpha   90.00
_cell.angle_beta   90.00
_cell.angle_gamma   90.00
#
_symmetry.space_group_name_H-M   'P 1'
#
loop_
_entity.id
_entity.type
_entity.pdbx_description
1 polymer ?
#
loop_
_entity_poly.entity_id
_entity_poly.type
_entity_poly.pdbx_seq_one_letter_code
_entity_poly.pdbx_strand_id
1 'polypeptide(L)'
;MGNQPSAIQFQPAIDSRNEQLEAANHSRYLAAEEAKFIRESEEEAESARASGHTAAAEDLEKQADIHRVRMHEHNQAAAKAVFFANNPSRDSHVLLLHGLSTNEAIPLVRNHIARLYNIDSIKHIVILTGLERISQDIIQSFWPAAERAMREFDVDIQCNKPSDGVVYIKFGDSTGGDPSDSLLGEDFLQTDIPT
;
A
#
# COMPACT_ATOMS: atom_id res chain seq x y z
N MET A 1 -26.83 -41.41 16.06
CA MET A 1 -27.35 -40.04 15.93
C MET A 1 -26.15 -39.13 15.79
N GLY A 2 -26.01 -38.50 14.62
CA GLY A 2 -24.84 -37.70 14.27
C GLY A 2 -24.86 -36.34 14.95
N ASN A 3 -23.69 -35.87 15.34
CA ASN A 3 -23.43 -34.46 15.57
C ASN A 3 -22.28 -34.09 14.61
N GLN A 4 -22.63 -33.47 13.48
CA GLN A 4 -21.64 -32.74 12.70
C GLN A 4 -21.37 -31.41 13.42
N PRO A 5 -20.11 -31.02 13.64
CA PRO A 5 -19.80 -29.68 14.11
C PRO A 5 -20.18 -28.66 13.03
N SER A 6 -20.92 -27.65 13.47
CA SER A 6 -21.51 -26.58 12.66
C SER A 6 -20.45 -25.82 11.84
N ALA A 7 -20.53 -25.92 10.52
CA ALA A 7 -19.86 -25.01 9.60
C ALA A 7 -20.60 -23.66 9.60
N ILE A 8 -20.35 -22.81 10.59
CA ILE A 8 -21.00 -21.49 10.68
C ILE A 8 -19.92 -20.42 10.94
N GLN A 9 -19.88 -19.44 10.03
CA GLN A 9 -19.26 -18.09 10.08
C GLN A 9 -17.93 -17.81 9.34
N PHE A 10 -17.22 -18.80 8.79
CA PHE A 10 -15.98 -18.50 8.02
C PHE A 10 -16.19 -18.26 6.50
N GLN A 11 -17.31 -18.69 5.94
CA GLN A 11 -17.57 -18.62 4.50
C GLN A 11 -17.72 -17.19 3.93
N PRO A 12 -18.52 -16.27 4.52
CA PRO A 12 -18.78 -14.96 3.88
C PRO A 12 -17.56 -14.03 3.84
N ALA A 13 -16.63 -14.18 4.79
CA ALA A 13 -15.40 -13.38 4.82
C ALA A 13 -14.38 -13.84 3.76
N ILE A 14 -14.34 -15.14 3.46
CA ILE A 14 -13.49 -15.72 2.42
C ILE A 14 -14.05 -15.35 1.04
N ASP A 15 -15.36 -15.44 0.85
CA ASP A 15 -16.02 -15.11 -0.41
C ASP A 15 -15.81 -13.62 -0.75
N SER A 16 -16.00 -12.73 0.23
CA SER A 16 -15.75 -11.29 0.04
C SER A 16 -14.29 -10.95 -0.28
N ARG A 17 -13.32 -11.68 0.30
CA ARG A 17 -11.89 -11.52 -0.04
C ARG A 17 -11.62 -11.95 -1.48
N ASN A 18 -12.14 -13.11 -1.89
CA ASN A 18 -11.93 -13.64 -3.23
C ASN A 18 -12.55 -12.72 -4.29
N GLU A 19 -13.77 -12.23 -4.06
CA GLU A 19 -14.42 -11.25 -4.93
C GLU A 19 -13.57 -9.97 -5.11
N GLN A 20 -12.97 -9.48 -4.02
CA GLN A 20 -12.09 -8.31 -4.08
C GLN A 20 -10.81 -8.60 -4.87
N LEU A 21 -10.23 -9.80 -4.74
CA LEU A 21 -9.05 -10.19 -5.52
C LEU A 21 -9.39 -10.42 -7.00
N GLU A 22 -10.56 -10.96 -7.32
CA GLU A 22 -11.03 -11.06 -8.70
C GLU A 22 -11.25 -9.69 -9.33
N ALA A 23 -11.89 -8.76 -8.60
CA ALA A 23 -12.04 -7.37 -9.03
C ALA A 23 -10.68 -6.68 -9.24
N ALA A 24 -9.70 -6.96 -8.38
CA ALA A 24 -8.34 -6.47 -8.55
C ALA A 24 -7.68 -7.01 -9.81
N ASN A 25 -7.78 -8.32 -10.06
CA ASN A 25 -7.24 -8.97 -11.26
C ASN A 25 -7.89 -8.43 -12.53
N HIS A 26 -9.20 -8.23 -12.52
CA HIS A 26 -9.91 -7.63 -13.64
C HIS A 26 -9.43 -6.18 -13.90
N SER A 27 -9.26 -5.39 -12.84
CA SER A 27 -8.74 -4.01 -12.97
C SER A 27 -7.29 -4.00 -13.50
N ARG A 28 -6.44 -4.93 -13.06
CA ARG A 28 -5.08 -5.10 -13.62
C ARG A 28 -5.10 -5.48 -15.10
N TYR A 29 -6.03 -6.35 -15.48
CA TYR A 29 -6.23 -6.71 -16.89
C TYR A 29 -6.58 -5.47 -17.72
N LEU A 30 -7.55 -4.65 -17.28
CA LEU A 30 -7.92 -3.42 -17.98
C LEU A 30 -6.74 -2.44 -18.07
N ALA A 31 -5.96 -2.26 -17.00
CA ALA A 31 -4.75 -1.44 -17.03
C ALA A 31 -3.73 -1.95 -18.06
N ALA A 32 -3.58 -3.27 -18.20
CA ALA A 32 -2.70 -3.87 -19.19
C ALA A 32 -3.19 -3.65 -20.63
N GLU A 33 -4.51 -3.63 -20.85
CA GLU A 33 -5.10 -3.28 -22.15
C GLU A 33 -4.87 -1.80 -22.48
N GLU A 34 -5.10 -0.88 -21.53
CA GLU A 34 -4.77 0.54 -21.70
C GLU A 34 -3.29 0.74 -22.03
N ALA A 35 -2.39 -0.03 -21.40
CA ALA A 35 -0.96 -0.01 -21.71
C ALA A 35 -0.62 -0.45 -23.14
N LYS A 36 -1.45 -1.29 -23.78
CA LYS A 36 -1.28 -1.64 -25.20
C LYS A 36 -1.63 -0.44 -26.07
N PHE A 37 -2.77 0.20 -25.82
CA PHE A 37 -3.20 1.38 -26.59
C PHE A 37 -2.21 2.54 -26.46
N ILE A 38 -1.63 2.76 -25.27
CA ILE A 38 -0.56 3.76 -25.09
C ILE A 38 0.60 3.50 -26.05
N ARG A 39 1.11 2.27 -26.09
CA ARG A 39 2.24 1.90 -26.95
C ARG A 39 1.90 2.08 -28.43
N GLU A 40 0.72 1.62 -28.84
CA GLU A 40 0.24 1.76 -30.22
C GLU A 40 0.15 3.25 -30.63
N SER A 41 -0.47 4.09 -29.81
CA SER A 41 -0.57 5.54 -30.08
C SER A 41 0.79 6.24 -30.09
N GLU A 42 1.72 5.85 -29.22
CA GLU A 42 3.08 6.41 -29.18
C GLU A 42 3.91 6.01 -30.41
N GLU A 43 3.82 4.76 -30.84
CA GLU A 43 4.48 4.25 -32.05
C GLU A 43 3.95 4.96 -33.31
N GLU A 44 2.63 5.12 -33.41
CA GLU A 44 2.01 5.86 -34.51
C GLU A 44 2.37 7.36 -34.50
N ALA A 45 2.42 7.98 -33.31
CA ALA A 45 2.81 9.38 -33.16
C ALA A 45 4.26 9.61 -33.63
N GLU A 46 5.17 8.70 -33.26
CA GLU A 46 6.57 8.76 -33.70
C GLU A 46 6.69 8.65 -35.22
N SER A 47 5.95 7.71 -35.83
CA SER A 47 5.90 7.53 -37.29
C SER A 47 5.34 8.76 -38.02
N ALA A 48 4.26 9.35 -37.49
CA ALA A 48 3.66 10.57 -38.02
C ALA A 48 4.64 11.75 -37.94
N ARG A 49 5.36 11.90 -36.82
CA ARG A 49 6.38 12.93 -36.63
C ARG A 49 7.54 12.77 -37.60
N ALA A 50 8.03 11.53 -37.78
CA ALA A 50 9.09 11.22 -38.74
C ALA A 50 8.68 11.51 -40.20
N SER A 51 7.38 11.40 -40.50
CA SER A 51 6.80 11.70 -41.82
C SER A 51 6.45 13.19 -42.01
N GLY A 52 6.69 14.04 -41.01
CA GLY A 52 6.39 15.48 -41.05
C GLY A 52 4.91 15.84 -40.78
N HIS A 53 4.10 14.87 -40.35
CA HIS A 53 2.68 15.06 -39.99
C HIS A 53 2.52 15.46 -38.52
N THR A 54 3.05 16.63 -38.14
CA THR A 54 3.13 17.06 -36.73
C THR A 54 1.76 17.18 -36.04
N ALA A 55 0.74 17.70 -36.72
CA ALA A 55 -0.60 17.81 -36.13
C ALA A 55 -1.23 16.44 -35.82
N ALA A 56 -1.01 15.45 -36.69
CA ALA A 56 -1.48 14.08 -36.45
C ALA A 56 -0.73 13.42 -35.29
N ALA A 57 0.58 13.66 -35.17
CA ALA A 57 1.37 13.18 -34.04
C ALA A 57 0.87 13.75 -32.69
N GLU A 58 0.58 15.05 -32.64
CA GLU A 58 0.05 15.70 -31.43
C GLU A 58 -1.32 15.12 -31.01
N ASP A 59 -2.19 14.79 -31.97
CA ASP A 59 -3.49 14.20 -31.65
C ASP A 59 -3.36 12.76 -31.13
N LEU A 60 -2.40 11.98 -31.65
CA LEU A 60 -2.06 10.64 -31.14
C LEU A 60 -1.43 10.70 -29.75
N GLU A 61 -0.58 11.69 -29.46
CA GLU A 61 -0.02 11.90 -28.11
C GLU A 61 -1.13 12.21 -27.09
N LYS A 62 -2.12 13.05 -27.45
CA LYS A 62 -3.28 13.30 -26.60
C LYS A 62 -4.09 12.03 -26.32
N GLN A 63 -4.20 11.14 -27.31
CA GLN A 63 -4.86 9.84 -27.11
C GLN A 63 -4.06 8.97 -26.14
N ALA A 64 -2.73 8.89 -26.30
CA ALA A 64 -1.86 8.18 -25.37
C ALA A 64 -2.01 8.72 -23.93
N ASP A 65 -2.11 10.04 -23.76
CA ASP A 65 -2.34 10.67 -22.44
C ASP A 65 -3.68 10.26 -21.82
N ILE A 66 -4.76 10.19 -22.61
CA ILE A 66 -6.05 9.70 -22.13
C ILE A 66 -5.93 8.26 -21.65
N HIS A 67 -5.26 7.40 -22.42
CA HIS A 67 -5.03 6.00 -22.04
C HIS A 67 -4.13 5.87 -20.80
N ARG A 68 -3.12 6.75 -20.62
CA ARG A 68 -2.30 6.80 -19.39
C ARG A 68 -3.14 7.12 -18.16
N VAL A 69 -4.07 8.07 -18.26
CA VAL A 69 -4.99 8.39 -17.16
C VAL A 69 -5.86 7.19 -16.80
N ARG A 70 -6.47 6.53 -17.79
CA ARG A 70 -7.30 5.32 -17.57
C ARG A 70 -6.52 4.16 -16.97
N MET A 71 -5.31 3.91 -17.50
CA MET A 71 -4.40 2.91 -16.95
C MET A 71 -4.09 3.19 -15.47
N HIS A 72 -3.84 4.45 -15.12
CA HIS A 72 -3.60 4.85 -13.75
C HIS A 72 -4.83 4.61 -12.86
N GLU A 73 -6.02 4.98 -13.31
CA GLU A 73 -7.29 4.73 -12.59
C GLU A 73 -7.53 3.24 -12.33
N HIS A 74 -7.33 2.40 -13.34
CA HIS A 74 -7.47 0.95 -13.23
C HIS A 74 -6.44 0.34 -12.27
N ASN A 75 -5.17 0.76 -12.34
CA ASN A 75 -4.16 0.32 -11.39
C ASN A 75 -4.49 0.77 -9.96
N GLN A 76 -5.01 1.99 -9.78
CA GLN A 76 -5.44 2.49 -8.48
C GLN A 76 -6.64 1.69 -7.92
N ALA A 77 -7.60 1.34 -8.78
CA ALA A 77 -8.73 0.48 -8.40
C ALA A 77 -8.25 -0.91 -7.97
N ALA A 78 -7.34 -1.51 -8.73
CA ALA A 78 -6.73 -2.79 -8.40
C ALA A 78 -6.02 -2.75 -7.04
N ALA A 79 -5.18 -1.74 -6.82
CA ALA A 79 -4.46 -1.56 -5.57
C ALA A 79 -5.39 -1.43 -4.36
N LYS A 80 -6.46 -0.64 -4.48
CA LYS A 80 -7.48 -0.50 -3.42
C LYS A 80 -8.15 -1.83 -3.11
N ALA A 81 -8.52 -2.60 -4.13
CA ALA A 81 -9.17 -3.90 -3.96
C ALA A 81 -8.25 -4.92 -3.27
N VAL A 82 -6.97 -5.02 -3.68
CA VAL A 82 -5.97 -5.86 -3.00
C VAL A 82 -5.79 -5.43 -1.55
N PHE A 83 -5.68 -4.12 -1.32
CA PHE A 83 -5.50 -3.57 0.02
C PHE A 83 -6.67 -3.91 0.94
N PHE A 84 -7.92 -3.73 0.51
CA PHE A 84 -9.08 -4.08 1.32
C PHE A 84 -9.22 -5.59 1.54
N ALA A 85 -8.86 -6.41 0.55
CA ALA A 85 -8.88 -7.87 0.66
C ALA A 85 -7.88 -8.36 1.73
N ASN A 86 -6.74 -7.67 1.83
CA ASN A 86 -5.71 -7.95 2.82
C ASN A 86 -5.99 -7.31 4.19
N ASN A 87 -6.72 -6.19 4.22
CA ASN A 87 -6.97 -5.41 5.44
C ASN A 87 -8.49 -5.25 5.66
N PRO A 88 -9.22 -6.32 6.03
CA PRO A 88 -10.67 -6.26 6.19
C PRO A 88 -11.09 -5.35 7.37
N SER A 89 -10.23 -5.22 8.40
CA SER A 89 -10.43 -4.27 9.48
C SER A 89 -9.75 -2.95 9.18
N ARG A 90 -10.53 -1.87 9.15
CA ARG A 90 -10.07 -0.51 8.83
C ARG A 90 -9.28 0.17 9.95
N ASP A 91 -9.37 -0.36 11.16
CA ASP A 91 -8.75 0.20 12.37
C ASP A 91 -7.63 -0.71 12.92
N SER A 92 -7.18 -1.66 12.10
CA SER A 92 -6.08 -2.55 12.46
C SER A 92 -4.77 -1.78 12.56
N HIS A 93 -4.07 -1.95 13.68
CA HIS A 93 -2.69 -1.51 13.86
C HIS A 93 -1.69 -2.34 13.01
N VAL A 94 -2.12 -3.48 12.46
CA VAL A 94 -1.34 -4.27 11.49
C VAL A 94 -1.85 -4.02 10.08
N LEU A 95 -0.94 -3.70 9.17
CA LEU A 95 -1.22 -3.37 7.77
C LEU A 95 -0.48 -4.31 6.81
N LEU A 96 -1.22 -5.00 5.94
CA LEU A 96 -0.69 -5.93 4.95
C LEU A 96 -0.61 -5.26 3.58
N LEU A 97 0.59 -5.13 3.02
CA LEU A 97 0.82 -4.49 1.71
C LEU A 97 1.23 -5.46 0.59
N HIS A 98 1.12 -6.77 0.84
CA HIS A 98 1.50 -7.79 -0.14
C HIS A 98 0.74 -7.60 -1.46
N GLY A 99 1.47 -7.65 -2.57
CA GLY A 99 0.90 -7.51 -3.91
C GLY A 99 0.68 -6.05 -4.36
N LEU A 100 1.12 -5.07 -3.58
CA LEU A 100 1.13 -3.66 -3.96
C LEU A 100 2.53 -3.21 -4.37
N SER A 101 2.63 -2.38 -5.40
CA SER A 101 3.87 -1.66 -5.70
C SER A 101 4.10 -0.52 -4.71
N THR A 102 5.33 -0.02 -4.61
CA THR A 102 5.68 1.13 -3.78
C THR A 102 4.79 2.34 -4.03
N ASN A 103 4.55 2.68 -5.30
CA ASN A 103 3.74 3.84 -5.69
C ASN A 103 2.26 3.69 -5.32
N GLU A 104 1.76 2.44 -5.28
CA GLU A 104 0.39 2.15 -4.85
C GLU A 104 0.26 2.12 -3.33
N ALA A 105 1.27 1.57 -2.66
CA ALA A 105 1.30 1.41 -1.22
C ALA A 105 1.36 2.76 -0.48
N ILE A 106 2.23 3.68 -0.91
CA ILE A 106 2.44 4.97 -0.21
C ILE A 106 1.13 5.74 0.06
N PRO A 107 0.25 6.03 -0.92
CA PRO A 107 -0.98 6.77 -0.65
C PRO A 107 -1.95 6.00 0.24
N LEU A 108 -1.99 4.67 0.16
CA LEU A 108 -2.85 3.83 1.01
C LEU A 108 -2.36 3.83 2.46
N VAL A 109 -1.06 3.66 2.67
CA VAL A 109 -0.42 3.72 3.99
C VAL A 109 -0.63 5.10 4.63
N ARG A 110 -0.41 6.18 3.87
CA ARG A 110 -0.64 7.55 4.37
C ARG A 110 -2.08 7.74 4.84
N ASN A 111 -3.06 7.34 4.03
CA ASN A 111 -4.48 7.46 4.40
C ASN A 111 -4.84 6.61 5.62
N HIS A 112 -4.22 5.44 5.79
CA HIS A 112 -4.42 4.58 6.95
C HIS A 112 -3.81 5.20 8.21
N ILE A 113 -2.57 5.70 8.13
CA ILE A 113 -1.93 6.44 9.22
C ILE A 113 -2.78 7.65 9.61
N ALA A 114 -3.22 8.46 8.66
CA ALA A 114 -4.06 9.63 8.93
C ALA A 114 -5.35 9.28 9.70
N ARG A 115 -5.94 8.11 9.42
CA ARG A 115 -7.10 7.61 10.16
C ARG A 115 -6.72 7.23 11.59
N LEU A 116 -5.65 6.45 11.77
CA LEU A 116 -5.26 5.91 13.08
C LEU A 116 -4.61 6.95 13.98
N TYR A 117 -3.96 7.96 13.42
CA TYR A 117 -3.27 9.03 14.16
C TYR A 117 -4.21 9.81 15.08
N ASN A 118 -5.51 9.86 14.74
CA ASN A 118 -6.53 10.54 15.55
C ASN A 118 -7.18 9.62 16.61
N ILE A 119 -6.71 8.39 16.79
CA ILE A 119 -7.26 7.42 17.73
C ILE A 119 -6.29 7.28 18.91
N ASP A 120 -6.63 7.86 20.06
CA ASP A 120 -5.76 7.93 21.25
C ASP A 120 -5.23 6.58 21.75
N SER A 121 -6.00 5.51 21.55
CA SER A 121 -5.61 4.15 21.96
C SER A 121 -4.56 3.50 21.07
N ILE A 122 -4.30 4.03 19.88
CA ILE A 122 -3.34 3.49 18.92
C ILE A 122 -2.05 4.30 18.98
N LYS A 123 -0.97 3.67 19.44
CA LYS A 123 0.35 4.30 19.59
C LYS A 123 1.36 3.90 18.52
N HIS A 124 1.06 2.86 17.76
CA HIS A 124 1.95 2.34 16.74
C HIS A 124 1.18 1.58 15.65
N ILE A 125 1.84 1.41 14.51
CA ILE A 125 1.40 0.60 13.37
C ILE A 125 2.53 -0.36 12.98
N VAL A 126 2.18 -1.58 12.62
CA VAL A 126 3.07 -2.59 12.07
C VAL A 126 2.68 -2.85 10.62
N ILE A 127 3.58 -2.65 9.68
CA ILE A 127 3.37 -2.87 8.26
C ILE A 127 4.12 -4.11 7.80
N LEU A 128 3.40 -5.08 7.24
CA LEU A 128 3.95 -6.27 6.62
C LEU A 128 4.01 -6.06 5.11
N THR A 129 5.22 -5.84 4.60
CA THR A 129 5.47 -5.50 3.20
C THR A 129 5.29 -6.68 2.25
N GLY A 130 5.55 -7.90 2.76
CA GLY A 130 5.60 -9.13 1.95
C GLY A 130 6.92 -9.42 1.28
N LEU A 131 7.95 -8.64 1.62
CA LEU A 131 9.32 -8.94 1.32
C LEU A 131 9.88 -9.80 2.46
N GLU A 132 10.75 -10.76 2.15
CA GLU A 132 11.47 -11.51 3.17
C GLU A 132 12.35 -10.59 4.03
N ARG A 133 12.92 -9.55 3.42
CA ARG A 133 13.70 -8.51 4.08
C ARG A 133 13.59 -7.19 3.32
N ILE A 134 13.50 -6.08 4.05
CA ILE A 134 13.52 -4.75 3.44
C ILE A 134 14.98 -4.35 3.21
N SER A 135 15.40 -4.28 1.95
CA SER A 135 16.75 -3.87 1.57
C SER A 135 16.97 -2.37 1.76
N GLN A 136 18.22 -1.95 1.84
CA GLN A 136 18.59 -0.52 1.91
C GLN A 136 18.10 0.26 0.69
N ASP A 137 18.10 -0.34 -0.51
CA ASP A 137 17.62 0.33 -1.72
C ASP A 137 16.12 0.64 -1.65
N ILE A 138 15.33 -0.30 -1.13
CA ILE A 138 13.88 -0.11 -0.93
C ILE A 138 13.63 0.95 0.14
N ILE A 139 14.40 0.92 1.23
CA ILE A 139 14.39 1.96 2.27
C ILE A 139 14.67 3.33 1.64
N GLN A 140 15.70 3.45 0.80
CA GLN A 140 16.07 4.71 0.15
C GLN A 140 15.07 5.18 -0.92
N SER A 141 14.34 4.27 -1.58
CA SER A 141 13.32 4.65 -2.56
C SER A 141 11.97 4.96 -1.92
N PHE A 142 11.57 4.18 -0.91
CA PHE A 142 10.26 4.28 -0.28
C PHE A 142 10.24 5.41 0.75
N TRP A 143 11.27 5.54 1.59
CA TRP A 143 11.22 6.48 2.72
C TRP A 143 11.24 7.95 2.34
N PRO A 144 12.05 8.44 1.39
CA PRO A 144 11.96 9.85 1.03
C PRO A 144 10.57 10.22 0.50
N ALA A 145 9.87 9.29 -0.16
CA ALA A 145 8.51 9.51 -0.63
C ALA A 145 7.49 9.40 0.52
N ALA A 146 7.64 8.42 1.40
CA ALA A 146 6.81 8.22 2.59
C ALA A 146 6.97 9.35 3.62
N GLU A 147 8.19 9.75 3.94
CA GLU A 147 8.54 10.87 4.82
C GLU A 147 7.96 12.19 4.29
N ARG A 148 8.07 12.46 2.99
CA ARG A 148 7.39 13.62 2.38
C ARG A 148 5.87 13.54 2.53
N ALA A 149 5.31 12.35 2.32
CA ALA A 149 3.88 12.09 2.45
C ALA A 149 3.39 12.13 3.91
N MET A 150 4.29 11.91 4.87
CA MET A 150 4.00 11.80 6.31
C MET A 150 4.57 12.95 7.14
N ARG A 151 5.14 13.99 6.53
CA ARG A 151 5.73 15.14 7.24
C ARG A 151 4.74 15.83 8.20
N GLU A 152 3.45 15.67 7.96
CA GLU A 152 2.36 16.20 8.81
C GLU A 152 2.10 15.36 10.06
N PHE A 153 2.62 14.13 10.12
CA PHE A 153 2.49 13.23 11.27
C PHE A 153 3.84 13.16 11.98
N ASP A 154 3.83 13.39 13.29
CA ASP A 154 5.01 13.16 14.13
C ASP A 154 5.15 11.64 14.31
N VAL A 155 5.98 10.98 13.49
CA VAL A 155 6.13 9.52 13.48
C VAL A 155 7.59 9.08 13.43
N ASP A 156 7.92 8.05 14.20
CA ASP A 156 9.21 7.35 14.15
C ASP A 156 9.04 6.05 13.37
N ILE A 157 9.93 5.80 12.40
CA ILE A 157 9.83 4.66 11.47
C ILE A 157 11.05 3.77 11.63
N GLN A 158 10.83 2.48 11.88
CA GLN A 158 11.88 1.48 12.05
C GLN A 158 11.64 0.30 11.10
N CYS A 159 12.63 -0.01 10.27
CA CYS A 159 12.56 -1.13 9.31
C CYS A 159 13.17 -2.41 9.88
N ASN A 160 12.69 -3.55 9.39
CA ASN A 160 13.09 -4.89 9.82
C ASN A 160 12.97 -5.08 11.35
N LYS A 161 11.95 -4.46 11.95
CA LYS A 161 11.60 -4.61 13.36
C LYS A 161 10.10 -4.84 13.50
N PRO A 162 9.66 -5.80 14.34
CA PRO A 162 10.47 -6.72 15.16
C PRO A 162 11.16 -7.85 14.37
N SER A 163 10.79 -8.05 13.10
CA SER A 163 11.39 -9.06 12.22
C SER A 163 11.72 -8.49 10.84
N ASP A 164 12.53 -9.20 10.07
CA ASP A 164 12.81 -8.86 8.67
C ASP A 164 11.51 -8.77 7.86
N GLY A 165 11.45 -7.83 6.90
CA GLY A 165 10.28 -7.62 6.05
C GLY A 165 9.18 -6.74 6.67
N VAL A 166 9.36 -6.31 7.91
CA VAL A 166 8.38 -5.53 8.68
C VAL A 166 8.82 -4.08 8.84
N VAL A 167 7.87 -3.15 8.81
CA VAL A 167 8.08 -1.75 9.17
C VAL A 167 7.25 -1.44 10.40
N TYR A 168 7.91 -0.97 11.43
CA TYR A 168 7.26 -0.47 12.64
C TYR A 168 7.19 1.05 12.57
N ILE A 169 6.01 1.61 12.80
CA ILE A 169 5.79 3.05 12.86
C ILE A 169 5.24 3.37 14.24
N LYS A 170 5.96 4.18 15.01
CA LYS A 170 5.49 4.70 16.29
C LYS A 170 4.93 6.11 16.07
N PHE A 171 3.77 6.39 16.64
CA PHE A 171 3.27 7.76 16.69
C PHE A 171 3.97 8.51 17.82
N GLY A 172 4.47 9.70 17.50
CA GLY A 172 4.99 10.62 18.48
C GLY A 172 3.89 10.97 19.47
N ASP A 173 4.23 10.95 20.76
CA ASP A 173 3.38 11.62 21.73
C ASP A 173 3.50 13.11 21.42
N SER A 174 2.40 13.73 21.02
CA SER A 174 2.31 15.17 20.77
C SER A 174 2.55 15.95 22.06
N THR A 175 3.81 16.01 22.45
CA THR A 175 4.35 16.86 23.49
C THR A 175 5.61 17.45 22.90
N GLY A 176 5.47 18.65 22.35
CA GLY A 176 6.61 19.54 22.20
C GLY A 176 7.25 19.70 23.57
N GLY A 177 8.37 19.02 23.79
CA GLY A 177 9.11 19.00 25.03
C GLY A 177 10.40 18.22 24.82
N ASP A 178 11.51 18.94 24.94
CA ASP A 178 12.91 18.49 24.85
C ASP A 178 13.17 17.02 25.23
N PRO A 179 13.94 16.24 24.45
CA PRO A 179 14.31 14.86 24.76
C PRO A 179 15.47 14.79 25.76
N SER A 180 15.39 15.54 26.86
CA SER A 180 16.39 15.51 27.92
C SER A 180 15.75 15.36 29.30
N ASP A 181 14.82 14.42 29.46
CA ASP A 181 14.60 13.85 30.79
C ASP A 181 13.88 12.50 30.73
N SER A 182 14.48 11.50 31.39
CA SER A 182 13.78 10.34 32.00
C SER A 182 12.95 9.45 31.05
N LEU A 183 13.32 8.21 30.72
CA LEU A 183 13.40 7.07 31.64
C LEU A 183 14.05 5.88 30.91
N LEU A 184 15.23 5.46 31.35
CA LEU A 184 15.62 4.06 31.26
C LEU A 184 14.82 3.31 32.33
N GLY A 185 13.77 2.61 31.89
CA GLY A 185 13.04 1.63 32.69
C GLY A 185 13.21 0.27 32.04
N GLU A 186 14.15 -0.50 32.56
CA GLU A 186 14.32 -1.92 32.26
C GLU A 186 13.09 -2.67 32.79
N ASP A 187 12.17 -3.10 31.93
CA ASP A 187 11.10 -4.05 32.31
C ASP A 187 10.53 -4.75 31.05
N PHE A 188 11.40 -5.36 30.26
CA PHE A 188 10.99 -6.24 29.17
C PHE A 188 11.80 -7.53 29.23
N LEU A 189 11.43 -8.44 30.13
CA LEU A 189 11.71 -9.88 30.05
C LEU A 189 10.94 -10.67 31.12
N GLN A 190 9.61 -10.68 31.07
CA GLN A 190 8.87 -11.81 31.63
C GLN A 190 7.43 -11.87 31.11
N THR A 191 7.21 -12.66 30.07
CA THR A 191 5.91 -13.32 29.87
C THR A 191 6.15 -14.78 29.55
N ASP A 192 5.58 -15.61 30.42
CA ASP A 192 5.62 -17.05 30.44
C ASP A 192 5.18 -17.68 29.11
N ILE A 193 5.95 -18.68 28.67
CA ILE A 193 5.55 -19.64 27.65
C ILE A 193 4.83 -20.79 28.39
N PRO A 194 3.54 -21.06 28.13
CA PRO A 194 2.91 -22.25 28.68
C PRO A 194 3.38 -23.50 27.94
N THR A 195 3.68 -24.54 28.73
CA THR A 195 4.14 -25.88 28.32
C THR A 195 3.09 -26.66 27.55
#